data_AF-A0A642C1X4-F1
#
_entry.id   AF-A0A642C1X4-F1
#
_cell.length_a   1.000
_cell.length_b   1.000
_cell.length_c   1.000
_cell.angle_alpha   90.00
_cell.angle_beta   90.00
_cell.angle_gamma   90.00
#
_symmetry.space_group_name_H-M   'P 1'
#
loop_
_entity.id
_entity.type
_entity.pdbx_description
1 polymer ?
#
loop_
_entity_poly.entity_id
_entity_poly.type
_entity_poly.pdbx_seq_one_letter_code
_entity_poly.pdbx_strand_id
1 'polypeptide(L)'
;KYGYNQSLFPIVQGCVYQDLRKQSAEFVASKGADGNAIGGLAVGEPVDKMYEMIEVVNEILPKDKPRYLMGVGTPVNILEGIERGVDMFDCVMPTRNGRNGMLFTKDGIINMRNKKWETDFSPIEADGASAVDTLYSKAYLRHLFHAQELLAMQIASIHNLAFYLWLVGEARKHIIAGDFSTWKPMMVKRVSTRL
;
A
#
# COMPACT_ATOMS: atom_id res chain seq x y z
N LYS A 1 -7.47 -28.63 -19.75
CA LYS A 1 -7.34 -27.15 -19.81
C LYS A 1 -8.40 -26.54 -18.87
N TYR A 2 -8.03 -25.64 -17.97
CA TYR A 2 -8.89 -25.18 -16.85
C TYR A 2 -10.05 -24.23 -17.23
N GLY A 3 -10.32 -23.98 -18.51
CA GLY A 3 -11.40 -23.08 -18.95
C GLY A 3 -11.12 -21.58 -18.79
N TYR A 4 -9.94 -21.20 -18.31
CA TYR A 4 -9.49 -19.80 -18.19
C TYR A 4 -8.06 -19.62 -18.70
N ASN A 5 -7.73 -18.37 -19.04
CA ASN A 5 -6.38 -17.94 -19.43
C ASN A 5 -5.54 -17.60 -18.19
N GLN A 6 -4.24 -17.86 -18.24
CA GLN A 6 -3.29 -17.54 -17.19
C GLN A 6 -2.21 -16.59 -17.71
N SER A 7 -1.83 -15.62 -16.90
CA SER A 7 -0.71 -14.71 -17.19
C SER A 7 0.53 -15.11 -16.40
N LEU A 8 1.70 -14.87 -16.98
CA LEU A 8 3.00 -15.12 -16.36
C LEU A 8 3.72 -13.78 -16.14
N PHE A 9 4.21 -13.56 -14.93
CA PHE A 9 4.99 -12.37 -14.55
C PHE A 9 6.39 -12.82 -14.10
N PRO A 10 7.43 -12.72 -14.94
CA PRO A 10 8.82 -12.86 -14.51
C PRO A 10 9.21 -11.79 -13.48
N ILE A 11 10.17 -12.11 -12.61
CA ILE A 11 10.53 -11.29 -11.45
C ILE A 11 11.97 -10.79 -11.57
N VAL A 12 12.14 -9.47 -11.59
CA VAL A 12 13.45 -8.81 -11.52
C VAL A 12 14.05 -8.96 -10.12
N GLN A 13 15.31 -9.37 -10.07
CA GLN A 13 16.11 -9.55 -8.85
C GLN A 13 17.41 -8.73 -8.95
N GLY A 14 18.30 -8.85 -7.95
CA GLY A 14 19.58 -8.14 -7.94
C GLY A 14 19.86 -7.32 -6.67
N CYS A 15 19.06 -7.49 -5.60
CA CYS A 15 19.20 -6.75 -4.34
C CYS A 15 19.20 -5.22 -4.60
N VAL A 16 20.12 -4.49 -3.97
CA VAL A 16 20.35 -3.04 -4.15
C VAL A 16 21.52 -2.74 -5.10
N TYR A 17 21.98 -3.74 -5.87
CA TYR A 17 23.07 -3.59 -6.84
C TYR A 17 22.52 -3.21 -8.20
N GLN A 18 22.81 -2.00 -8.65
CA GLN A 18 22.25 -1.45 -9.90
C GLN A 18 22.61 -2.27 -11.13
N ASP A 19 23.86 -2.71 -11.25
CA ASP A 19 24.35 -3.50 -12.38
C ASP A 19 23.60 -4.84 -12.50
N LEU A 20 23.39 -5.53 -11.37
CA LEU A 20 22.63 -6.79 -11.33
C LEU A 20 21.15 -6.55 -11.62
N ARG A 21 20.58 -5.45 -11.12
CA ARG A 21 19.19 -5.05 -11.41
C ARG A 21 18.98 -4.77 -12.89
N LYS A 22 19.90 -4.07 -13.54
CA LYS A 22 19.85 -3.78 -14.98
C LYS A 22 19.91 -5.06 -15.80
N GLN A 23 20.89 -5.93 -15.53
CA GLN A 23 21.01 -7.24 -16.19
C GLN A 23 19.74 -8.08 -16.01
N SER A 24 19.18 -8.11 -14.80
CA SER A 24 17.95 -8.85 -14.52
C SER A 24 16.74 -8.24 -15.24
N ALA A 25 16.61 -6.91 -15.27
CA ALA A 25 15.53 -6.21 -15.94
C ALA A 25 15.56 -6.42 -17.46
N GLU A 26 16.74 -6.38 -18.09
CA GLU A 26 16.93 -6.68 -19.51
C GLU A 26 16.51 -8.12 -19.84
N PHE A 27 16.95 -9.08 -19.03
CA PHE A 27 16.57 -10.48 -19.21
C PHE A 27 15.06 -10.69 -19.02
N VAL A 28 14.47 -10.08 -18.00
CA VAL A 28 13.02 -10.15 -17.73
C VAL A 28 12.22 -9.53 -18.87
N ALA A 29 12.60 -8.33 -19.33
CA ALA A 29 11.97 -7.65 -20.46
C ALA A 29 12.05 -8.49 -21.74
N SER A 30 13.17 -9.18 -21.99
CA SER A 30 13.35 -10.04 -23.17
C SER A 30 12.35 -11.21 -23.25
N LYS A 31 11.65 -11.56 -22.15
CA LYS A 31 10.66 -12.64 -22.14
C LYS A 31 9.34 -12.28 -22.82
N GLY A 32 9.06 -10.99 -23.02
CA GLY A 32 7.81 -10.56 -23.65
C GLY A 32 6.55 -11.02 -22.89
N ALA A 33 6.66 -11.14 -21.56
CA ALA A 33 5.59 -11.63 -20.71
C ALA A 33 4.44 -10.60 -20.55
N ASP A 34 3.34 -11.03 -19.93
CA ASP A 34 2.15 -10.19 -19.77
C ASP A 34 2.36 -9.02 -18.80
N GLY A 35 3.34 -9.14 -17.91
CA GLY A 35 3.81 -8.07 -17.02
C GLY A 35 5.10 -8.45 -16.32
N ASN A 36 5.62 -7.55 -15.50
CA ASN A 36 6.95 -7.67 -14.91
C ASN A 36 6.89 -7.37 -13.42
N ALA A 37 7.35 -8.30 -12.59
CA ALA A 37 7.41 -8.08 -11.15
C ALA A 37 8.80 -7.59 -10.73
N ILE A 38 8.84 -6.79 -9.66
CA ILE A 38 10.03 -6.26 -9.03
C ILE A 38 10.09 -6.88 -7.64
N GLY A 39 11.01 -7.85 -7.47
CA GLY A 39 11.16 -8.61 -6.23
C GLY A 39 12.37 -8.17 -5.41
N GLY A 40 12.41 -8.56 -4.13
CA GLY A 40 13.57 -8.38 -3.26
C GLY A 40 13.87 -6.92 -2.92
N LEU A 41 12.83 -6.07 -2.82
CA LEU A 41 12.93 -4.65 -2.45
C LEU A 41 12.15 -4.28 -1.15
N ALA A 42 11.76 -5.29 -0.35
CA ALA A 42 10.95 -5.13 0.86
C ALA A 42 11.45 -6.03 2.01
N VAL A 43 12.77 -6.19 2.12
CA VAL A 43 13.42 -7.18 2.99
C VAL A 43 14.31 -6.56 4.08
N GLY A 44 14.35 -5.23 4.19
CA GLY A 44 15.02 -4.49 5.28
C GLY A 44 16.02 -3.42 4.83
N GLU A 45 16.12 -3.19 3.52
CA GLU A 45 16.87 -2.08 2.93
C GLU A 45 16.32 -0.70 3.33
N PRO A 46 17.15 0.35 3.26
CA PRO A 46 16.66 1.72 3.33
C PRO A 46 15.64 2.01 2.23
N VAL A 47 14.59 2.75 2.56
CA VAL A 47 13.50 3.11 1.64
C VAL A 47 14.03 3.84 0.39
N ASP A 48 15.03 4.70 0.54
CA ASP A 48 15.65 5.40 -0.59
C ASP A 48 16.33 4.45 -1.58
N LYS A 49 16.89 3.32 -1.08
CA LYS A 49 17.47 2.28 -1.95
C LYS A 49 16.41 1.50 -2.68
N MET A 50 15.27 1.21 -2.05
CA MET A 50 14.11 0.66 -2.76
C MET A 50 13.68 1.57 -3.90
N TYR A 51 13.54 2.89 -3.65
CA TYR A 51 13.15 3.86 -4.68
C TYR A 51 14.15 3.95 -5.83
N GLU A 52 15.44 4.01 -5.53
CA GLU A 52 16.53 3.99 -6.52
C GLU A 52 16.44 2.74 -7.42
N MET A 53 16.21 1.56 -6.84
CA MET A 53 16.12 0.33 -7.63
C MET A 53 14.84 0.24 -8.47
N ILE A 54 13.73 0.83 -8.02
CA ILE A 54 12.50 0.92 -8.81
C ILE A 54 12.77 1.77 -10.06
N GLU A 55 13.39 2.93 -9.91
CA GLU A 55 13.74 3.83 -11.02
C GLU A 55 14.64 3.12 -12.05
N VAL A 56 15.73 2.50 -11.58
CA VAL A 56 16.67 1.74 -12.43
C VAL A 56 15.97 0.65 -13.24
N VAL A 57 15.06 -0.09 -12.62
CA VAL A 57 14.36 -1.19 -13.29
C VAL A 57 13.30 -0.65 -14.27
N ASN A 58 12.57 0.41 -13.90
CA ASN A 58 11.49 0.96 -14.71
C ASN A 58 11.97 1.75 -15.94
N GLU A 59 13.24 2.19 -15.97
CA GLU A 59 13.91 2.69 -17.18
C GLU A 59 14.03 1.61 -18.28
N ILE A 60 14.14 0.34 -17.88
CA ILE A 60 14.37 -0.80 -18.78
C ILE A 60 13.08 -1.56 -19.09
N LEU A 61 12.21 -1.74 -18.09
CA LEU A 61 11.00 -2.55 -18.26
C LEU A 61 10.03 -1.93 -19.27
N PRO A 62 9.35 -2.75 -20.11
CA PRO A 62 8.41 -2.27 -21.11
C PRO A 62 7.33 -1.37 -20.49
N LYS A 63 7.04 -0.24 -21.16
CA LYS A 63 6.06 0.76 -20.68
C LYS A 63 4.61 0.37 -20.95
N ASP A 64 4.39 -0.56 -21.89
CA ASP A 64 3.10 -1.10 -22.29
C ASP A 64 2.67 -2.32 -21.48
N LYS A 65 3.45 -2.69 -20.44
CA LYS A 65 3.22 -3.86 -19.59
C LYS A 65 3.17 -3.46 -18.12
N PRO A 66 2.28 -4.06 -17.30
CA PRO A 66 2.19 -3.76 -15.88
C PRO A 66 3.48 -4.09 -15.12
N ARG A 67 3.79 -3.25 -14.13
CA ARG A 67 4.91 -3.42 -13.19
C ARG A 67 4.39 -3.68 -11.78
N TYR A 68 4.80 -4.80 -11.20
CA TYR A 68 4.31 -5.26 -9.90
C TYR A 68 5.40 -5.21 -8.84
N LEU A 69 5.29 -4.31 -7.86
CA LEU A 69 6.21 -4.23 -6.73
C LEU A 69 5.76 -5.15 -5.60
N MET A 70 6.55 -6.19 -5.34
CA MET A 70 6.15 -7.27 -4.43
C MET A 70 6.47 -6.94 -2.96
N GLY A 71 5.49 -7.13 -2.07
CA GLY A 71 5.64 -7.08 -0.62
C GLY A 71 5.75 -5.67 -0.01
N VAL A 72 5.62 -4.63 -0.82
CA VAL A 72 5.68 -3.23 -0.37
C VAL A 72 4.29 -2.71 -0.09
N GLY A 73 4.10 -2.03 1.03
CA GLY A 73 2.82 -1.36 1.23
C GLY A 73 2.63 -0.57 2.49
N THR A 74 3.52 0.36 2.85
CA THR A 74 3.05 1.52 3.62
C THR A 74 2.26 2.43 2.68
N PRO A 75 1.32 3.25 3.19
CA PRO A 75 0.59 4.21 2.35
C PRO A 75 1.52 5.15 1.56
N VAL A 76 2.61 5.59 2.20
CA VAL A 76 3.64 6.44 1.57
C VAL A 76 4.37 5.68 0.46
N ASN A 77 4.84 4.45 0.71
CA ASN A 77 5.60 3.70 -0.28
C ASN A 77 4.74 3.33 -1.51
N ILE A 78 3.42 3.14 -1.34
CA ILE A 78 2.50 2.95 -2.45
C ILE A 78 2.49 4.20 -3.34
N LEU A 79 2.30 5.39 -2.74
CA LEU A 79 2.28 6.64 -3.50
C LEU A 79 3.62 6.94 -4.19
N GLU A 80 4.74 6.70 -3.51
CA GLU A 80 6.09 6.87 -4.06
C GLU A 80 6.41 5.84 -5.16
N GLY A 81 5.88 4.61 -5.04
CA GLY A 81 5.99 3.58 -6.07
C GLY A 81 5.16 3.92 -7.31
N ILE A 82 3.94 4.42 -7.12
CA ILE A 82 3.06 4.88 -8.21
C ILE A 82 3.74 6.01 -8.99
N GLU A 83 4.31 7.01 -8.30
CA GLU A 83 5.05 8.11 -8.95
C GLU A 83 6.20 7.60 -9.83
N ARG A 84 6.83 6.50 -9.40
CA ARG A 84 7.94 5.85 -10.12
C ARG A 84 7.49 4.86 -11.17
N GLY A 85 6.19 4.75 -11.44
CA GLY A 85 5.64 3.94 -12.52
C GLY A 85 5.43 2.47 -12.16
N VAL A 86 5.14 2.16 -10.89
CA VAL A 86 4.63 0.86 -10.44
C VAL A 86 3.10 0.84 -10.51
N ASP A 87 2.54 -0.27 -11.00
CA ASP A 87 1.10 -0.42 -11.27
C ASP A 87 0.37 -1.34 -10.28
N MET A 88 1.10 -2.29 -9.68
CA MET A 88 0.53 -3.30 -8.79
C MET A 88 1.35 -3.41 -7.50
N PHE A 89 0.67 -3.71 -6.40
CA PHE A 89 1.24 -3.84 -5.06
C PHE A 89 0.55 -4.96 -4.29
N ASP A 90 1.27 -5.59 -3.37
CA ASP A 90 0.71 -6.47 -2.36
C ASP A 90 1.39 -6.22 -1.01
N CYS A 91 0.64 -6.30 0.07
CA CYS A 91 1.22 -6.25 1.41
C CYS A 91 0.28 -6.83 2.46
N VAL A 92 0.85 -7.52 3.45
CA VAL A 92 0.11 -7.96 4.64
C VAL A 92 -0.18 -6.83 5.63
N MET A 93 0.47 -5.68 5.47
CA MET A 93 0.43 -4.56 6.40
C MET A 93 -0.98 -4.11 6.80
N PRO A 94 -1.92 -3.82 5.88
CA PRO A 94 -3.26 -3.34 6.27
C PRO A 94 -3.95 -4.29 7.26
N THR A 95 -3.95 -5.60 6.99
CA THR A 95 -4.60 -6.56 7.88
C THR A 95 -3.77 -6.85 9.13
N ARG A 96 -2.45 -7.04 9.01
CA ARG A 96 -1.58 -7.32 10.16
C ARG A 96 -1.57 -6.17 11.16
N ASN A 97 -1.47 -4.93 10.70
CA ASN A 97 -1.49 -3.75 11.58
C ASN A 97 -2.88 -3.49 12.15
N GLY A 98 -3.93 -3.73 11.37
CA GLY A 98 -5.32 -3.65 11.84
C GLY A 98 -5.55 -4.58 13.04
N ARG A 99 -5.11 -5.84 12.95
CA ARG A 99 -5.20 -6.80 14.08
C ARG A 99 -4.40 -6.37 15.32
N ASN A 100 -3.37 -5.54 15.14
CA ASN A 100 -2.57 -4.98 16.24
C ASN A 100 -3.06 -3.60 16.72
N GLY A 101 -4.21 -3.13 16.23
CA GLY A 101 -4.82 -1.87 16.64
C GLY A 101 -4.24 -0.62 15.97
N MET A 102 -3.45 -0.77 14.91
CA MET A 102 -2.99 0.36 14.08
C MET A 102 -3.89 0.50 12.85
N LEU A 103 -4.62 1.61 12.77
CA LEU A 103 -5.53 1.95 11.70
C LEU A 103 -4.92 3.05 10.83
N PHE A 104 -5.12 2.96 9.52
CA PHE A 104 -4.74 3.97 8.55
C PHE A 104 -5.98 4.76 8.12
N THR A 105 -5.96 6.07 8.30
CA THR A 105 -7.04 6.99 7.95
C THR A 105 -6.54 8.04 6.96
N LYS A 106 -7.46 8.77 6.35
CA LYS A 106 -7.16 9.88 5.41
C LYS A 106 -6.38 11.02 6.06
N ASP A 107 -6.43 11.11 7.37
CA ASP A 107 -5.81 12.17 8.18
C ASP A 107 -4.64 11.68 9.04
N GLY A 108 -4.29 10.39 8.97
CA GLY A 108 -3.11 9.86 9.63
C GLY A 108 -3.27 8.44 10.15
N ILE A 109 -2.43 8.09 11.11
CA ILE A 109 -2.34 6.75 11.68
C ILE A 109 -2.86 6.81 13.10
N ILE A 110 -3.85 5.98 13.39
CA ILE A 110 -4.44 5.85 14.71
C ILE A 110 -3.96 4.57 15.39
N ASN A 111 -3.58 4.66 16.67
CA ASN A 111 -3.41 3.49 17.54
C ASN A 111 -4.58 3.35 18.51
N MET A 112 -5.41 2.33 18.32
CA MET A 112 -6.61 2.06 19.12
C MET A 112 -6.34 1.71 20.58
N ARG A 113 -5.09 1.38 20.95
CA ARG A 113 -4.71 1.17 22.36
C ARG A 113 -4.45 2.48 23.11
N ASN A 114 -4.37 3.61 22.41
CA ASN A 114 -4.13 4.90 23.06
C ASN A 114 -5.33 5.30 23.93
N LYS A 115 -5.08 5.70 25.18
CA LYS A 115 -6.09 6.12 26.16
C LYS A 115 -6.95 7.30 25.67
N LYS A 116 -6.42 8.17 24.81
CA LYS A 116 -7.17 9.34 24.30
C LYS A 116 -8.46 8.98 23.54
N TRP A 117 -8.58 7.74 23.04
CA TRP A 117 -9.78 7.28 22.34
C TRP A 117 -10.84 6.68 23.27
N GLU A 118 -10.57 6.58 24.58
CA GLU A 118 -11.44 5.91 25.56
C GLU A 118 -12.85 6.49 25.64
N THR A 119 -12.99 7.79 25.46
CA THR A 119 -14.26 8.52 25.50
C THR A 119 -14.56 9.25 24.19
N ASP A 120 -13.89 8.86 23.10
CA ASP A 120 -14.14 9.42 21.78
C ASP A 120 -15.29 8.66 21.09
N PHE A 121 -16.50 9.19 21.20
CA PHE A 121 -17.70 8.61 20.60
C PHE A 121 -17.89 8.96 19.11
N SER A 122 -16.93 9.67 18.49
CA SER A 122 -16.94 9.90 17.05
C SER A 122 -16.74 8.58 16.27
N PRO A 123 -17.20 8.50 15.01
CA PRO A 123 -16.91 7.38 14.13
C PRO A 123 -15.40 7.12 13.99
N ILE A 124 -15.02 5.92 13.56
CA ILE A 124 -13.62 5.59 13.23
C ILE A 124 -13.09 6.60 12.20
N GLU A 125 -13.86 6.81 11.13
CA GLU A 125 -13.63 7.84 10.11
C GLU A 125 -14.99 8.30 9.54
N ALA A 126 -15.30 9.59 9.66
CA ALA A 126 -16.64 10.11 9.34
C ALA A 126 -16.97 10.02 7.84
N ASP A 127 -15.98 10.22 6.99
CA ASP A 127 -16.06 10.10 5.53
C ASP A 127 -15.39 8.80 5.04
N GLY A 128 -15.38 7.76 5.87
CA GLY A 128 -14.66 6.52 5.63
C GLY A 128 -15.07 5.75 4.37
N ALA A 129 -14.18 4.88 3.90
CA ALA A 129 -14.34 4.09 2.67
C ALA A 129 -15.16 2.80 2.87
N SER A 130 -15.55 2.47 4.11
CA SER A 130 -16.30 1.28 4.46
C SER A 130 -17.45 1.56 5.42
N ALA A 131 -18.47 0.70 5.40
CA ALA A 131 -19.59 0.78 6.33
C ALA A 131 -19.14 0.70 7.80
N VAL A 132 -18.07 -0.04 8.11
CA VAL A 132 -17.56 -0.17 9.49
C VAL A 132 -17.12 1.17 10.08
N ASP A 133 -16.77 2.14 9.24
CA ASP A 133 -16.17 3.41 9.68
C ASP A 133 -17.17 4.28 10.43
N THR A 134 -18.45 4.15 10.11
CA THR A 134 -19.57 4.93 10.69
C THR A 134 -20.48 4.10 11.58
N LEU A 135 -20.40 2.76 11.52
CA LEU A 135 -21.19 1.86 12.38
C LEU A 135 -20.70 1.82 13.83
N TYR A 136 -19.42 2.10 14.07
CA TYR A 136 -18.78 1.98 15.37
C TYR A 136 -18.05 3.26 15.75
N SER A 137 -18.06 3.57 17.05
CA SER A 137 -17.24 4.66 17.58
C SER A 137 -15.79 4.21 17.85
N LYS A 138 -14.87 5.16 17.90
CA LYS A 138 -13.49 4.90 18.34
C LYS A 138 -13.43 4.36 19.76
N ALA A 139 -14.26 4.87 20.67
CA ALA A 139 -14.39 4.37 22.03
C ALA A 139 -14.79 2.89 22.07
N TYR A 140 -15.77 2.48 21.27
CA TYR A 140 -16.20 1.09 21.18
C TYR A 140 -15.10 0.19 20.61
N LEU A 141 -14.48 0.59 19.48
CA LEU A 141 -13.41 -0.19 18.88
C LEU A 141 -12.21 -0.34 19.84
N ARG A 142 -11.82 0.74 20.53
CA ARG A 142 -10.79 0.69 21.58
C ARG A 142 -11.17 -0.29 22.68
N HIS A 143 -12.41 -0.23 23.19
CA HIS A 143 -12.89 -1.15 24.21
C HIS A 143 -12.71 -2.61 23.76
N LEU A 144 -13.10 -2.96 22.53
CA LEU A 144 -12.91 -4.31 21.99
C LEU A 144 -11.43 -4.72 21.95
N PHE A 145 -10.51 -3.82 21.59
CA PHE A 145 -9.07 -4.11 21.64
C PHE A 145 -8.56 -4.38 23.06
N HIS A 146 -9.05 -3.65 24.06
CA HIS A 146 -8.69 -3.88 25.47
C HIS A 146 -9.33 -5.16 26.03
N ALA A 147 -10.55 -5.47 25.58
CA ALA A 147 -11.25 -6.71 25.90
C ALA A 147 -10.68 -7.94 25.17
N GLN A 148 -9.76 -7.75 24.22
CA GLN A 148 -9.16 -8.80 23.39
C GLN A 148 -10.18 -9.55 22.51
N GLU A 149 -11.23 -8.84 22.08
CA GLU A 149 -12.29 -9.39 21.23
C GLU A 149 -11.86 -9.51 19.76
N LEU A 150 -12.19 -10.64 19.13
CA LEU A 150 -11.87 -10.89 17.71
C LEU A 150 -12.56 -9.89 16.78
N LEU A 151 -13.71 -9.35 17.19
CA LEU A 151 -14.43 -8.33 16.43
C LEU A 151 -13.57 -7.06 16.21
N ALA A 152 -12.71 -6.69 17.15
CA ALA A 152 -11.79 -5.55 16.98
C ALA A 152 -10.88 -5.75 15.76
N MET A 153 -10.34 -6.97 15.64
CA MET A 153 -9.44 -7.37 14.56
C MET A 153 -10.14 -7.40 13.21
N GLN A 154 -11.40 -7.83 13.17
CA GLN A 154 -12.23 -7.83 11.96
C GLN A 154 -12.53 -6.41 11.49
N ILE A 155 -13.07 -5.55 12.38
CA ILE A 155 -13.39 -4.16 12.07
C ILE A 155 -12.15 -3.43 11.55
N ALA A 156 -11.03 -3.51 12.27
CA ALA A 156 -9.80 -2.81 11.89
C ALA A 156 -9.19 -3.34 10.58
N SER A 157 -9.31 -4.64 10.29
CA SER A 157 -8.84 -5.20 9.01
C SER A 157 -9.70 -4.72 7.84
N ILE A 158 -11.03 -4.68 8.00
CA ILE A 158 -11.96 -4.19 6.98
C ILE A 158 -11.71 -2.71 6.70
N HIS A 159 -11.61 -1.89 7.75
CA HIS A 159 -11.28 -0.47 7.65
C HIS A 159 -9.97 -0.26 6.87
N ASN A 160 -8.88 -0.90 7.30
CA ASN A 160 -7.58 -0.72 6.64
C ASN A 160 -7.58 -1.19 5.18
N LEU A 161 -8.24 -2.30 4.84
CA LEU A 161 -8.34 -2.73 3.45
C LEU A 161 -9.11 -1.72 2.59
N ALA A 162 -10.23 -1.21 3.11
CA ALA A 162 -11.01 -0.18 2.42
C ALA A 162 -10.21 1.12 2.23
N PHE A 163 -9.45 1.55 3.25
CA PHE A 163 -8.53 2.68 3.15
C PHE A 163 -7.49 2.50 2.04
N TYR A 164 -6.86 1.32 1.92
CA TYR A 164 -5.87 1.07 0.86
C TYR A 164 -6.50 1.13 -0.53
N LEU A 165 -7.69 0.55 -0.70
CA LEU A 165 -8.43 0.62 -1.96
C LEU A 165 -8.82 2.06 -2.31
N TRP A 166 -9.25 2.84 -1.31
CA TRP A 166 -9.50 4.27 -1.46
C TRP A 166 -8.25 5.03 -1.89
N LEU A 167 -7.12 4.85 -1.21
CA LEU A 167 -5.88 5.57 -1.48
C LEU A 167 -5.39 5.36 -2.92
N VAL A 168 -5.37 4.11 -3.37
CA VAL A 168 -4.97 3.76 -4.74
C VAL A 168 -6.01 4.24 -5.76
N GLY A 169 -7.29 4.25 -5.38
CA GLY A 169 -8.38 4.84 -6.16
C GLY A 169 -8.25 6.35 -6.36
N GLU A 170 -7.90 7.10 -5.30
CA GLU A 170 -7.62 8.54 -5.38
C GLU A 170 -6.37 8.81 -6.22
N ALA A 171 -5.30 8.05 -6.02
CA ALA A 171 -4.09 8.15 -6.85
C ALA A 171 -4.43 8.01 -8.34
N ARG A 172 -5.25 7.02 -8.71
CA ARG A 172 -5.74 6.85 -10.09
C ARG A 172 -6.50 8.07 -10.60
N LYS A 173 -7.42 8.64 -9.80
CA LYS A 173 -8.20 9.84 -10.18
C LYS A 173 -7.26 11.01 -10.47
N HIS A 174 -6.28 11.25 -9.61
CA HIS A 174 -5.33 12.34 -9.75
C HIS A 174 -4.35 12.14 -10.92
N ILE A 175 -3.99 10.90 -11.24
CA ILE A 175 -3.21 10.59 -12.45
C ILE A 175 -4.01 10.95 -13.71
N ILE A 176 -5.29 10.54 -13.78
CA ILE A 176 -6.17 10.82 -14.92
C ILE A 176 -6.43 12.32 -15.07
N ALA A 177 -6.57 13.04 -13.95
CA ALA A 177 -6.75 14.49 -13.94
C ALA A 177 -5.45 15.27 -14.25
N GLY A 178 -4.29 14.62 -14.20
CA GLY A 178 -2.99 15.24 -14.46
C GLY A 178 -2.42 16.05 -13.29
N ASP A 179 -2.98 15.92 -12.08
CA ASP A 179 -2.60 16.70 -10.89
C ASP A 179 -1.94 15.86 -9.78
N PHE A 180 -1.67 14.56 -10.02
CA PHE A 180 -1.05 13.64 -9.06
C PHE A 180 0.23 14.19 -8.41
N SER A 181 1.13 14.82 -9.18
CA SER A 181 2.38 15.38 -8.67
C SER A 181 2.17 16.52 -7.66
N THR A 182 1.05 17.23 -7.73
CA THR A 182 0.67 18.28 -6.77
C THR A 182 -0.09 17.74 -5.58
N TRP A 183 -0.91 16.71 -5.78
CA TRP A 183 -1.68 16.04 -4.74
C TRP A 183 -0.84 15.15 -3.82
N LYS A 184 0.08 14.37 -4.41
CA LYS A 184 0.88 13.36 -3.69
C LYS A 184 1.63 13.93 -2.48
N PRO A 185 2.36 15.06 -2.55
CA PRO A 185 3.11 15.57 -1.40
C PRO A 185 2.21 15.93 -0.21
N MET A 186 1.03 16.49 -0.47
CA MET A 186 0.04 16.78 0.57
C MET A 186 -0.50 15.49 1.19
N MET A 187 -0.84 14.51 0.36
CA MET A 187 -1.37 13.23 0.84
C MET A 187 -0.34 12.45 1.65
N VAL A 188 0.92 12.36 1.19
CA VAL A 188 2.03 11.73 1.92
C VAL A 188 2.18 12.33 3.32
N LYS A 189 2.09 13.66 3.45
CA LYS A 189 2.13 14.34 4.76
C LYS A 189 0.96 13.95 5.65
N ARG A 190 -0.26 13.88 5.11
CA ARG A 190 -1.46 13.47 5.86
C ARG A 190 -1.35 12.04 6.35
N VAL A 191 -1.14 11.07 5.46
CA VAL A 191 -1.17 9.63 5.79
C VAL A 191 0.01 9.14 6.62
N SER A 192 1.08 9.95 6.75
CA SER A 192 2.23 9.66 7.62
C SER A 192 2.12 10.27 9.02
N THR A 193 1.14 11.14 9.25
CA THR A 193 0.94 11.79 10.55
C THR A 193 0.44 10.79 11.57
N ARG A 194 1.04 10.75 12.76
CA ARG A 194 0.53 9.95 13.88
C ARG A 194 -0.46 10.79 14.68
N LEU A 195 -1.68 10.30 14.80
CA LEU A 195 -2.75 10.98 15.52
C LEU A 195 -2.67 10.67 17.00
#